data_AF-A0A451G4G8-F1
#
_entry.id   AF-A0A451G4G8-F1
#
_cell.length_a   1.000
_cell.length_b   1.000
_cell.length_c   1.000
_cell.angle_alpha   90.00
_cell.angle_beta   90.00
_cell.angle_gamma   90.00
#
_symmetry.space_group_name_H-M   'P 1'
#
loop_
_entity.id
_entity.type
_entity.pdbx_description
1 polymer ?
#
loop_
_entity_poly.entity_id
_entity_poly.type
_entity_poly.pdbx_seq_one_letter_code
_entity_poly.pdbx_strand_id
1 'polypeptide(L)'
;MSQSKQRRFPTFLIVLLAAVGLTAVFILIPPNREEVSDKLLPWNSHYNQANQLEALGLVLNQSTPNDAKKLFGNDVEVKIFSKKDESGKAAEVYFPSMNIATIRGAMALSLDVSKEELNRYYSQGVQTTVTQTGNRQVTPNSENIEKLMAKPIKLVTLIPRKNLTKRAIEMRFGQPQRVEKQSDGLEHWFYPDKGLEVLYDEEGPDALQYGPSIQ
;
A
#
# COMPACT_ATOMS: atom_id res chain seq x y z
N MET A 1 18.18 60.65 50.73
CA MET A 1 17.67 59.31 50.31
C MET A 1 17.06 59.45 48.93
N SER A 2 17.75 58.99 47.89
CA SER A 2 17.26 59.01 46.50
C SER A 2 16.58 57.65 46.23
N GLN A 3 15.26 57.64 46.03
CA GLN A 3 14.54 56.43 45.66
C GLN A 3 14.79 56.11 44.19
N SER A 4 15.48 55.00 43.91
CA SER A 4 15.63 54.46 42.57
C SER A 4 14.27 53.95 42.06
N LYS A 5 13.68 54.66 41.09
CA LYS A 5 12.46 54.24 40.39
C LYS A 5 12.77 53.01 39.54
N GLN A 6 12.51 51.81 40.07
CA GLN A 6 12.62 50.57 39.31
C GLN A 6 11.66 50.63 38.12
N ARG A 7 12.19 50.69 36.90
CA ARG A 7 11.41 50.59 35.66
C ARG A 7 10.83 49.18 35.58
N ARG A 8 9.54 49.03 35.87
CA ARG A 8 8.82 47.77 35.65
C ARG A 8 8.71 47.56 34.15
N PHE A 9 9.35 46.51 33.63
CA PHE A 9 9.24 46.13 32.23
C PHE A 9 7.77 45.81 31.92
N PRO A 10 7.22 46.29 30.79
CA PRO A 10 5.84 46.00 30.45
C PRO A 10 5.66 44.50 30.21
N THR A 11 4.65 43.90 30.82
CA THR A 11 4.36 42.46 30.69
C THR A 11 4.11 42.05 29.24
N PHE A 12 3.53 42.92 28.40
CA PHE A 12 3.33 42.64 26.97
C PHE A 12 4.64 42.43 26.20
N LEU A 13 5.73 43.13 26.58
CA LEU A 13 7.04 42.99 25.96
C LEU A 13 7.69 41.65 26.30
N ILE A 14 7.48 41.16 27.52
CA ILE A 14 7.94 39.84 27.96
C ILE A 14 7.20 38.75 27.19
N VAL A 15 5.87 38.86 27.04
CA VAL A 15 5.06 37.91 26.27
C VAL A 15 5.46 37.91 24.80
N LEU A 16 5.70 39.08 24.20
CA LEU A 16 6.15 39.21 22.81
C LEU A 16 7.51 38.56 22.61
N LEU A 17 8.48 38.84 23.48
CA LEU A 17 9.83 38.24 23.40
C LEU A 17 9.78 36.72 23.61
N ALA A 18 8.93 36.24 24.51
CA ALA A 18 8.72 34.80 24.71
C ALA A 18 8.11 34.14 23.46
N ALA A 19 7.08 34.75 22.85
CA ALA A 19 6.46 34.21 21.63
C ALA A 19 7.42 34.20 20.43
N VAL A 20 8.20 35.27 20.25
CA VAL A 20 9.23 35.35 19.20
C VAL A 20 10.32 34.32 19.45
N GLY A 21 10.79 34.17 20.70
CA GLY A 21 11.76 33.16 21.08
C GLY A 21 11.27 31.74 20.81
N LEU A 22 10.03 31.44 21.19
CA LEU A 22 9.41 30.13 20.95
C LEU A 22 9.26 29.83 19.44
N THR A 23 8.87 30.84 18.66
CA THR A 23 8.76 30.73 17.20
C THR A 23 10.13 30.51 16.55
N ALA A 24 11.17 31.22 17.01
CA ALA A 24 12.54 31.02 16.54
C ALA A 24 13.04 29.61 16.85
N VAL A 25 12.71 29.06 18.02
CA VAL A 25 13.02 27.65 18.37
C VAL A 25 12.34 26.68 17.41
N PHE A 26 11.06 26.89 17.07
CA PHE A 26 10.36 26.05 16.09
C PHE A 26 10.92 26.13 14.66
N ILE A 27 11.53 27.26 14.27
CA ILE A 27 12.19 27.42 12.97
C ILE A 27 13.59 26.77 12.98
N LEU A 28 14.30 26.83 14.10
CA LEU A 28 15.67 26.32 14.24
C LEU A 28 15.74 24.82 14.52
N ILE A 29 14.66 24.19 14.98
CA ILE A 29 14.56 22.73 15.05
C ILE A 29 14.06 22.24 13.69
N PRO A 30 14.93 21.70 12.81
CA PRO A 30 14.46 21.11 11.57
C PRO A 30 13.46 20.01 11.93
N PRO A 31 12.27 19.97 11.31
CA PRO A 31 11.38 18.84 11.50
C PRO A 31 12.18 17.58 11.15
N ASN A 32 12.23 16.62 12.06
CA ASN A 32 12.83 15.32 11.80
C ASN A 32 11.93 14.64 10.76
N ARG A 33 12.19 14.90 9.49
CA ARG A 33 11.51 14.23 8.39
C ARG A 33 12.12 12.85 8.37
N GLU A 34 11.44 11.87 8.96
CA GLU A 34 11.78 10.47 8.71
C GLU A 34 11.77 10.29 7.20
N GLU A 35 12.97 10.11 6.62
CA GLU A 35 13.10 9.86 5.20
C GLU A 35 12.37 8.55 4.90
N VAL A 36 11.38 8.63 4.02
CA VAL A 36 10.64 7.44 3.61
C VAL A 36 11.64 6.50 2.96
N SER A 37 11.77 5.31 3.54
CA SER A 37 12.67 4.28 3.00
C SER A 37 12.40 4.08 1.51
N ASP A 38 13.43 4.24 0.70
CA ASP A 38 13.36 4.05 -0.76
C ASP A 38 12.77 2.70 -1.14
N LYS A 39 12.92 1.68 -0.29
CA LYS A 39 12.36 0.34 -0.48
C LYS A 39 10.83 0.33 -0.59
N LEU A 40 10.16 1.29 0.02
CA LEU A 40 8.69 1.40 -0.02
C LEU A 40 8.18 1.99 -1.32
N LEU A 41 9.02 2.67 -2.10
CA LEU A 41 8.59 3.38 -3.30
C LEU A 41 8.19 2.39 -4.40
N PRO A 42 7.03 2.58 -5.07
CA PRO A 42 6.53 1.64 -6.09
C PRO A 42 7.52 1.32 -7.22
N TRP A 43 8.33 2.30 -7.63
CA TRP A 43 9.28 2.18 -8.73
C TRP A 43 10.60 1.47 -8.38
N ASN A 44 10.81 1.14 -7.11
CA ASN A 44 12.02 0.48 -6.63
C ASN A 44 11.87 -1.04 -6.50
N SER A 45 10.88 -1.64 -7.16
CA SER A 45 10.80 -3.11 -7.22
C SER A 45 11.98 -3.70 -8.00
N HIS A 46 12.51 -4.80 -7.49
CA HIS A 46 13.66 -5.50 -8.06
C HIS A 46 13.76 -6.93 -7.52
N TYR A 47 14.45 -7.80 -8.24
CA TYR A 47 14.87 -9.09 -7.70
C TYR A 47 16.16 -8.91 -6.89
N ASN A 48 16.19 -9.43 -5.67
CA ASN A 48 17.37 -9.38 -4.82
C ASN A 48 18.41 -10.45 -5.20
N GLN A 49 19.52 -10.52 -4.45
CA GLN A 49 20.61 -11.48 -4.71
C GLN A 49 20.18 -12.95 -4.63
N ALA A 50 19.11 -13.25 -3.89
CA ALA A 50 18.51 -14.58 -3.79
C ALA A 50 17.43 -14.83 -4.87
N ASN A 51 17.31 -13.93 -5.86
CA ASN A 51 16.30 -13.96 -6.92
C ASN A 51 14.86 -13.92 -6.38
N GLN A 52 14.64 -13.24 -5.26
CA GLN A 52 13.31 -12.98 -4.71
C GLN A 52 12.87 -11.57 -5.08
N LEU A 53 11.61 -11.41 -5.50
CA LEU A 53 11.06 -10.11 -5.83
C LEU A 53 10.82 -9.31 -4.55
N GLU A 54 11.45 -8.14 -4.46
CA GLU A 54 11.17 -7.11 -3.45
C GLU A 54 10.34 -6.00 -4.08
N ALA A 55 9.22 -5.64 -3.45
CA ALA A 55 8.36 -4.54 -3.86
C ALA A 55 7.64 -3.92 -2.66
N LEU A 56 7.58 -2.59 -2.61
CA LEU A 56 6.93 -1.84 -1.51
C LEU A 56 7.46 -2.24 -0.11
N GLY A 57 8.74 -2.59 0.00
CA GLY A 57 9.37 -3.05 1.23
C GLY A 57 8.95 -4.46 1.68
N LEU A 58 8.25 -5.22 0.83
CA LEU A 58 7.87 -6.62 1.05
C LEU A 58 8.68 -7.53 0.14
N VAL A 59 8.98 -8.74 0.62
CA VAL A 59 9.59 -9.82 -0.17
C VAL A 59 8.47 -10.78 -0.57
N LEU A 60 8.15 -10.86 -1.86
CA LEU A 60 7.07 -11.74 -2.34
C LEU A 60 7.41 -13.22 -2.08
N ASN A 61 6.36 -14.01 -1.85
CA ASN A 61 6.40 -15.41 -1.40
C ASN A 61 7.08 -15.64 -0.03
N GLN A 62 7.39 -14.58 0.73
CA GLN A 62 7.96 -14.67 2.07
C GLN A 62 7.25 -13.76 3.08
N SER A 63 7.12 -12.47 2.78
CA SER A 63 6.41 -11.52 3.64
C SER A 63 4.94 -11.88 3.77
N THR A 64 4.36 -11.54 4.92
CA THR A 64 2.95 -11.82 5.25
C THR A 64 2.14 -10.52 5.34
N PRO A 65 0.81 -10.59 5.31
CA PRO A 65 -0.04 -9.44 5.61
C PRO A 65 0.25 -8.78 6.96
N ASN A 66 0.69 -9.55 7.97
CA ASN A 66 1.14 -8.99 9.24
C ASN A 66 2.39 -8.11 9.11
N ASP A 67 3.29 -8.40 8.16
CA ASP A 67 4.43 -7.53 7.87
C ASP A 67 3.98 -6.27 7.12
N ALA A 68 3.06 -6.41 6.17
CA ALA A 68 2.45 -5.28 5.47
C ALA A 68 1.73 -4.33 6.44
N LYS A 69 1.05 -4.83 7.48
CA LYS A 69 0.42 -3.99 8.51
C LYS A 69 1.41 -3.07 9.24
N LYS A 70 2.64 -3.55 9.48
CA LYS A 70 3.70 -2.75 10.12
C LYS A 70 4.13 -1.57 9.23
N LEU A 71 4.01 -1.71 7.91
CA LEU A 71 4.41 -0.70 6.94
C LEU A 71 3.27 0.27 6.57
N PHE A 72 2.04 -0.24 6.44
CA PHE A 72 0.94 0.50 5.80
C PHE A 72 -0.23 0.82 6.73
N GLY A 73 -0.23 0.30 7.95
CA GLY A 73 -1.26 0.53 8.95
C GLY A 73 -2.13 -0.70 9.22
N ASN A 74 -3.04 -0.55 10.20
CA ASN A 74 -3.79 -1.68 10.75
C ASN A 74 -5.18 -1.90 10.13
N ASP A 75 -5.65 -0.95 9.31
CA ASP A 75 -6.97 -1.01 8.68
C ASP A 75 -6.92 -1.97 7.49
N VAL A 76 -7.50 -3.16 7.67
CA VAL A 76 -7.49 -4.24 6.69
C VAL A 76 -8.80 -5.00 6.69
N GLU A 77 -9.19 -5.47 5.50
CA GLU A 77 -10.29 -6.40 5.30
C GLU A 77 -9.78 -7.69 4.69
N VAL A 78 -10.21 -8.84 5.23
CA VAL A 78 -9.84 -10.15 4.68
C VAL A 78 -11.06 -10.77 4.02
N LYS A 79 -10.91 -11.18 2.76
CA LYS A 79 -11.96 -11.80 1.96
C LYS A 79 -11.44 -13.02 1.21
N ILE A 80 -12.32 -13.99 0.99
CA ILE A 80 -12.08 -15.09 0.04
C ILE A 80 -13.03 -14.89 -1.14
N PHE A 81 -12.47 -14.70 -2.32
CA PHE A 81 -13.20 -14.52 -3.57
C PHE A 81 -13.44 -15.87 -4.24
N SER A 82 -14.53 -15.98 -5.00
CA SER A 82 -14.75 -17.08 -5.94
C SER A 82 -15.54 -16.61 -7.16
N LYS A 83 -15.45 -17.38 -8.25
CA LYS A 83 -16.37 -17.24 -9.38
C LYS A 83 -17.80 -17.63 -8.97
N LYS A 84 -18.77 -17.36 -9.85
CA LYS A 84 -20.20 -17.70 -9.66
C LYS A 84 -20.45 -19.19 -9.39
N ASP A 85 -19.65 -20.06 -9.99
CA ASP A 85 -19.67 -21.52 -9.81
C ASP A 85 -18.84 -21.99 -8.59
N GLU A 86 -18.41 -21.05 -7.73
CA GLU A 86 -17.55 -21.26 -6.57
C GLU A 86 -16.15 -21.82 -6.90
N SER A 87 -15.76 -21.83 -8.17
CA SER A 87 -14.40 -22.16 -8.61
C SER A 87 -13.44 -20.99 -8.44
N GLY A 88 -12.14 -21.26 -8.59
CA GLY A 88 -11.10 -20.23 -8.61
C GLY A 88 -10.98 -19.43 -7.31
N LYS A 89 -11.07 -20.10 -6.16
CA LYS A 89 -11.01 -19.43 -4.86
C LYS A 89 -9.66 -18.75 -4.64
N ALA A 90 -9.68 -17.53 -4.10
CA ALA A 90 -8.47 -16.79 -3.73
C ALA A 90 -8.73 -15.99 -2.45
N ALA A 91 -7.80 -16.05 -1.49
CA ALA A 91 -7.84 -15.21 -0.31
C ALA A 91 -7.05 -13.92 -0.56
N GLU A 92 -7.62 -12.79 -0.17
CA GLU A 92 -6.96 -11.49 -0.24
C GLU A 92 -7.10 -10.71 1.06
N VAL A 93 -6.09 -9.90 1.34
CA VAL A 93 -6.10 -8.88 2.39
C VAL A 93 -6.09 -7.51 1.72
N TYR A 94 -7.12 -6.72 1.96
CA TYR A 94 -7.32 -5.41 1.35
C TYR A 94 -7.06 -4.31 2.37
N PHE A 95 -6.21 -3.36 2.01
CA PHE A 95 -5.96 -2.12 2.74
C PHE A 95 -6.73 -1.00 2.00
N PRO A 96 -7.87 -0.53 2.53
CA PRO A 96 -8.70 0.48 1.86
C PRO A 96 -8.01 1.85 1.78
N SER A 97 -7.05 2.11 2.67
CA SER A 97 -6.27 3.34 2.67
C SER A 97 -4.86 3.07 3.14
N MET A 98 -3.89 3.40 2.29
CA MET A 98 -2.48 3.41 2.65
C MET A 98 -1.77 4.64 2.08
N ASN A 99 -0.66 5.01 2.72
CA ASN A 99 0.15 6.16 2.33
C ASN A 99 1.62 5.73 2.24
N ILE A 100 2.25 6.03 1.11
CA ILE A 100 3.68 5.83 0.87
C ILE A 100 4.25 7.16 0.41
N ALA A 101 5.01 7.84 1.27
CA ALA A 101 5.41 9.23 1.03
C ALA A 101 4.21 10.12 0.64
N THR A 102 4.16 10.57 -0.61
CA THR A 102 3.08 11.41 -1.15
C THR A 102 1.99 10.62 -1.89
N ILE A 103 2.19 9.31 -2.07
CA ILE A 103 1.27 8.42 -2.77
C ILE A 103 0.21 7.96 -1.78
N ARG A 104 -1.06 8.16 -2.16
CA ARG A 104 -2.22 7.67 -1.42
C ARG A 104 -2.95 6.68 -2.29
N GLY A 105 -3.43 5.60 -1.73
CA GLY A 105 -4.05 4.53 -2.49
C GLY A 105 -4.74 3.49 -1.63
N ALA A 106 -5.17 2.43 -2.28
CA ALA A 106 -5.52 1.17 -1.67
C ALA A 106 -4.49 0.09 -2.08
N MET A 107 -4.46 -1.00 -1.33
CA MET A 107 -3.63 -2.16 -1.63
C MET A 107 -4.44 -3.44 -1.49
N ALA A 108 -4.29 -4.38 -2.42
CA ALA A 108 -4.76 -5.75 -2.25
C ALA A 108 -3.56 -6.69 -2.22
N LEU A 109 -3.55 -7.61 -1.26
CA LEU A 109 -2.54 -8.66 -1.12
C LEU A 109 -3.21 -9.98 -1.43
N SER A 110 -2.83 -10.62 -2.55
CA SER A 110 -3.26 -11.99 -2.82
C SER A 110 -2.35 -12.96 -2.08
N LEU A 111 -2.94 -13.96 -1.44
CA LEU A 111 -2.22 -14.88 -0.55
C LEU A 111 -1.90 -16.20 -1.24
N ASP A 112 -0.79 -16.81 -0.83
CA ASP A 112 -0.46 -18.21 -1.13
C ASP A 112 -1.13 -19.13 -0.11
N VAL A 113 -2.25 -19.72 -0.51
CA VAL A 113 -3.09 -20.59 0.33
C VAL A 113 -3.50 -21.81 -0.47
N SER A 114 -3.37 -22.99 0.15
CA SER A 114 -3.76 -24.25 -0.49
C SER A 114 -5.26 -24.29 -0.82
N LYS A 115 -5.64 -25.06 -1.83
CA LYS A 115 -7.04 -25.20 -2.25
C LYS A 115 -7.90 -25.80 -1.14
N GLU A 116 -7.33 -26.73 -0.38
CA GLU A 116 -7.96 -27.41 0.75
C GLU A 116 -8.28 -26.42 1.87
N GLU A 117 -7.33 -25.56 2.24
CA GLU A 117 -7.53 -24.50 3.23
C GLU A 117 -8.53 -23.46 2.74
N LEU A 118 -8.45 -23.01 1.49
CA LEU A 118 -9.38 -22.07 0.90
C LEU A 118 -10.82 -22.60 0.94
N ASN A 119 -11.04 -23.86 0.54
CA ASN A 119 -12.36 -24.48 0.58
C ASN A 119 -12.90 -24.57 2.02
N ARG A 120 -12.06 -24.99 2.98
CA ARG A 120 -12.43 -25.05 4.40
C ARG A 120 -12.81 -23.68 4.94
N TYR A 121 -11.96 -22.68 4.76
CA TYR A 121 -12.19 -21.33 5.28
C TYR A 121 -13.40 -20.66 4.62
N TYR A 122 -13.59 -20.89 3.32
CA TYR A 122 -14.75 -20.40 2.58
C TYR A 122 -16.06 -20.99 3.11
N SER A 123 -16.12 -22.31 3.38
CA SER A 123 -17.32 -22.95 3.95
C SER A 123 -17.65 -22.51 5.38
N GLN A 124 -16.65 -22.02 6.12
CA GLN A 124 -16.76 -21.55 7.49
C GLN A 124 -16.93 -20.02 7.58
N GLY A 125 -17.15 -19.36 6.45
CA GLY A 125 -17.32 -17.91 6.37
C GLY A 125 -18.56 -17.43 7.12
N VAL A 126 -18.46 -16.22 7.67
CA VAL A 126 -19.52 -15.61 8.49
C VAL A 126 -20.45 -14.71 7.68
N GLN A 127 -20.02 -14.27 6.49
CA GLN A 127 -20.79 -13.41 5.61
C GLN A 127 -20.42 -13.68 4.16
N THR A 128 -21.40 -13.67 3.26
CA THR A 128 -21.20 -13.76 1.81
C THR A 128 -21.84 -12.58 1.12
N THR A 129 -21.09 -11.90 0.27
CA THR A 129 -21.58 -10.86 -0.65
C THR A 129 -21.48 -11.39 -2.08
N VAL A 130 -22.49 -11.12 -2.90
CA VAL A 130 -22.51 -11.48 -4.32
C VAL A 130 -22.37 -10.21 -5.16
N THR A 131 -21.42 -10.19 -6.10
CA THR A 131 -21.21 -9.06 -7.01
C THR A 131 -22.28 -9.04 -8.11
N GLN A 132 -22.34 -7.94 -8.87
CA GLN A 132 -23.25 -7.83 -10.03
C GLN A 132 -23.00 -8.92 -11.09
N THR A 133 -21.74 -9.35 -11.26
CA THR A 133 -21.33 -10.43 -12.17
C THR A 133 -21.59 -11.84 -11.61
N GLY A 134 -22.08 -11.94 -10.37
CA GLY A 134 -22.36 -13.20 -9.69
C GLY A 134 -21.17 -13.84 -8.98
N ASN A 135 -19.99 -13.19 -8.99
CA ASN A 135 -18.86 -13.62 -8.18
C ASN A 135 -19.17 -13.45 -6.69
N ARG A 136 -18.48 -14.19 -5.84
CA ARG A 136 -18.73 -14.17 -4.39
C ARG A 136 -17.54 -13.67 -3.62
N GLN A 137 -17.82 -12.99 -2.53
CA GLN A 137 -16.85 -12.51 -1.56
C GLN A 137 -17.29 -13.02 -0.19
N VAL A 138 -16.47 -13.88 0.41
CA VAL A 138 -16.76 -14.47 1.73
C VAL A 138 -15.86 -13.83 2.77
N THR A 139 -16.45 -13.31 3.85
CA THR A 139 -15.72 -12.89 5.05
C THR A 139 -15.42 -14.13 5.89
N PRO A 140 -14.15 -14.49 6.14
CA PRO A 140 -13.82 -15.61 7.03
C PRO A 140 -14.16 -15.27 8.50
N ASN A 141 -14.28 -16.29 9.34
CA ASN A 141 -14.33 -16.09 10.79
C ASN A 141 -12.97 -15.62 11.35
N SER A 142 -12.95 -15.10 12.58
CA SER A 142 -11.75 -14.50 13.19
C SER A 142 -10.55 -15.46 13.26
N GLU A 143 -10.76 -16.74 13.59
CA GLU A 143 -9.68 -17.73 13.65
C GLU A 143 -9.03 -17.95 12.27
N ASN A 144 -9.84 -17.98 11.21
CA ASN A 144 -9.34 -18.13 9.85
C ASN A 144 -8.70 -16.85 9.33
N ILE A 145 -9.17 -15.67 9.77
CA ILE A 145 -8.51 -14.39 9.50
C ILE A 145 -7.09 -14.41 10.05
N GLU A 146 -6.89 -14.78 11.31
CA GLU A 146 -5.55 -14.84 11.92
C GLU A 146 -4.60 -15.76 11.15
N LYS A 147 -5.09 -16.93 10.71
CA LYS A 147 -4.32 -17.87 9.89
C LYS A 147 -3.96 -17.28 8.52
N LEU A 148 -4.90 -16.62 7.85
CA LEU A 148 -4.67 -15.98 6.55
C LEU A 148 -3.68 -14.82 6.66
N MET A 149 -3.73 -14.04 7.75
CA MET A 149 -2.80 -12.94 7.99
C MET A 149 -1.33 -13.37 8.15
N ALA A 150 -1.08 -14.65 8.40
CA ALA A 150 0.25 -15.26 8.50
C ALA A 150 0.69 -15.99 7.21
N LYS A 151 -0.14 -16.01 6.15
CA LYS A 151 0.20 -16.66 4.88
C LYS A 151 1.15 -15.78 4.05
N PRO A 152 2.05 -16.38 3.26
CA PRO A 152 2.88 -15.63 2.33
C PRO A 152 2.05 -14.86 1.30
N ILE A 153 2.51 -13.66 0.94
CA ILE A 153 1.92 -12.85 -0.12
C ILE A 153 2.48 -13.31 -1.47
N LYS A 154 1.62 -13.69 -2.42
CA LYS A 154 2.03 -14.08 -3.79
C LYS A 154 1.99 -12.93 -4.79
N LEU A 155 1.10 -11.97 -4.57
CA LEU A 155 0.86 -10.84 -5.46
C LEU A 155 0.46 -9.62 -4.61
N VAL A 156 1.01 -8.46 -4.97
CA VAL A 156 0.62 -7.17 -4.39
C VAL A 156 0.03 -6.31 -5.49
N THR A 157 -1.16 -5.76 -5.28
CA THR A 157 -1.79 -4.80 -6.19
C THR A 157 -1.93 -3.46 -5.49
N LEU A 158 -1.24 -2.43 -5.97
CA LEU A 158 -1.38 -1.05 -5.54
C LEU A 158 -2.33 -0.31 -6.48
N ILE A 159 -3.36 0.32 -5.90
CA ILE A 159 -4.34 1.15 -6.62
C ILE A 159 -4.15 2.60 -6.15
N PRO A 160 -3.35 3.43 -6.85
CA PRO A 160 -3.20 4.83 -6.50
C PRO A 160 -4.53 5.58 -6.65
N ARG A 161 -4.79 6.55 -5.75
CA ARG A 161 -5.98 7.42 -5.85
C ARG A 161 -5.92 8.42 -7.00
N LYS A 162 -4.72 8.72 -7.49
CA LYS A 162 -4.50 9.60 -8.63
C LYS A 162 -4.02 8.77 -9.79
N ASN A 163 -4.65 8.95 -10.95
CA ASN A 163 -4.21 8.31 -12.18
C ASN A 163 -2.79 8.79 -12.51
N LEU A 164 -2.00 7.84 -12.98
CA LEU A 164 -0.68 8.02 -13.52
C LEU A 164 -0.83 8.49 -14.97
N THR A 165 0.06 9.37 -15.39
CA THR A 165 0.20 9.65 -16.82
C THR A 165 1.21 8.65 -17.40
N LYS A 166 1.08 8.29 -18.68
CA LYS A 166 2.11 7.49 -19.38
C LYS A 166 3.52 8.03 -19.14
N ARG A 167 3.68 9.35 -19.25
CA ARG A 167 4.94 10.05 -18.94
C ARG A 167 5.42 9.80 -17.50
N ALA A 168 4.53 9.86 -16.51
CA ALA A 168 4.89 9.60 -15.11
C ALA A 168 5.31 8.14 -14.89
N ILE A 169 4.65 7.19 -15.57
CA ILE A 169 5.03 5.78 -15.56
C ILE A 169 6.45 5.65 -16.15
N GLU A 170 6.70 6.17 -17.34
CA GLU A 170 8.02 6.08 -17.99
C GLU A 170 9.14 6.73 -17.17
N MET A 171 8.89 7.90 -16.57
CA MET A 171 9.88 8.58 -15.72
C MET A 171 10.22 7.81 -14.43
N ARG A 172 9.31 6.97 -13.95
CA ARG A 172 9.50 6.22 -12.69
C ARG A 172 9.99 4.79 -12.94
N PHE A 173 9.41 4.11 -13.92
CA PHE A 173 9.64 2.68 -14.17
C PHE A 173 10.56 2.43 -15.36
N GLY A 174 10.79 3.42 -16.23
CA GLY A 174 11.50 3.26 -17.49
C GLY A 174 10.56 2.86 -18.63
N GLN A 175 11.14 2.42 -19.75
CA GLN A 175 10.35 1.89 -20.88
C GLN A 175 9.92 0.45 -20.58
N PRO A 176 8.65 0.09 -20.84
CA PRO A 176 8.18 -1.28 -20.67
C PRO A 176 8.83 -2.21 -21.71
N GLN A 177 9.02 -3.46 -21.34
CA GLN A 177 9.49 -4.51 -22.25
C GLN A 177 8.37 -4.90 -23.24
N ARG A 178 7.12 -4.81 -22.80
CA ARG A 178 5.95 -5.17 -23.61
C ARG A 178 4.75 -4.33 -23.21
N VAL A 179 3.96 -3.90 -24.19
CA VAL A 179 2.66 -3.24 -23.99
C VAL A 179 1.62 -3.97 -24.80
N GLU A 180 0.53 -4.40 -24.17
CA GLU A 180 -0.55 -5.14 -24.81
C GLU A 180 -1.91 -4.59 -24.40
N LYS A 181 -2.89 -4.67 -25.29
CA LYS A 181 -4.28 -4.42 -24.94
C LYS A 181 -4.94 -5.75 -24.57
N GLN A 182 -5.34 -5.93 -23.31
CA GLN A 182 -5.93 -7.18 -22.85
C GLN A 182 -7.45 -7.23 -23.10
N SER A 183 -8.08 -8.37 -22.76
CA SER A 183 -9.52 -8.59 -22.98
C SER A 183 -10.43 -7.66 -22.18
N ASP A 184 -9.92 -7.04 -21.12
CA ASP A 184 -10.59 -5.99 -20.36
C ASP A 184 -10.57 -4.62 -21.07
N GLY A 185 -9.85 -4.51 -22.19
CA GLY A 185 -9.75 -3.30 -22.99
C GLY A 185 -8.73 -2.28 -22.48
N LEU A 186 -7.97 -2.60 -21.42
CA LEU A 186 -6.94 -1.72 -20.87
C LEU A 186 -5.58 -1.97 -21.53
N GLU A 187 -4.68 -0.98 -21.46
CA GLU A 187 -3.27 -1.18 -21.82
C GLU A 187 -2.52 -1.75 -20.62
N HIS A 188 -1.87 -2.90 -20.82
CA HIS A 188 -1.06 -3.58 -19.83
C HIS A 188 0.41 -3.41 -20.20
N TRP A 189 1.15 -2.74 -19.31
CA TRP A 189 2.56 -2.41 -19.48
C TRP A 189 3.38 -3.34 -18.60
N PHE A 190 4.14 -4.24 -19.21
CA PHE A 190 4.89 -5.28 -18.53
C PHE A 190 6.34 -4.87 -18.31
N TYR A 191 6.80 -5.05 -17.07
CA TYR A 191 8.17 -4.87 -16.61
C TYR A 191 8.68 -6.17 -15.92
N PRO A 192 8.97 -7.24 -16.68
CA PRO A 192 9.34 -8.54 -16.11
C PRO A 192 10.56 -8.49 -15.18
N ASP A 193 11.58 -7.70 -15.54
CA ASP A 193 12.80 -7.52 -14.73
C ASP A 193 12.53 -6.86 -13.36
N LYS A 194 11.36 -6.25 -13.22
CA LYS A 194 10.86 -5.61 -12.00
C LYS A 194 9.71 -6.38 -11.35
N GLY A 195 9.33 -7.53 -11.92
CA GLY A 195 8.15 -8.31 -11.54
C GLY A 195 6.90 -7.44 -11.45
N LEU A 196 6.74 -6.49 -12.38
CA LEU A 196 5.72 -5.45 -12.34
C LEU A 196 4.87 -5.45 -13.61
N GLU A 197 3.58 -5.28 -13.44
CA GLU A 197 2.62 -4.96 -14.49
C GLU A 197 1.86 -3.69 -14.11
N VAL A 198 1.74 -2.75 -15.04
CA VAL A 198 0.92 -1.55 -14.87
C VAL A 198 -0.29 -1.65 -15.78
N LEU A 199 -1.47 -1.75 -15.18
CA LEU A 199 -2.75 -1.64 -15.86
C LEU A 199 -3.05 -0.15 -15.98
N TYR A 200 -2.91 0.38 -17.19
CA TYR A 200 -3.14 1.77 -17.50
C TYR A 200 -4.58 1.98 -17.98
N ASP A 201 -5.31 2.82 -17.26
CA ASP A 201 -6.69 3.20 -17.54
C ASP A 201 -6.79 4.74 -17.64
N GLU A 202 -7.17 5.24 -18.82
CA GLU A 202 -7.32 6.69 -19.03
C GLU A 202 -8.48 7.29 -18.21
N GLU A 203 -9.50 6.48 -17.91
CA GLU A 203 -10.75 6.90 -17.27
C GLU A 203 -10.85 6.47 -15.80
N GLY A 204 -10.16 5.41 -15.42
CA GLY A 204 -10.25 4.75 -14.11
C GLY A 204 -8.93 4.72 -13.34
N PRO A 205 -8.91 4.17 -12.12
CA PRO A 205 -7.67 4.10 -11.37
C PRO A 205 -6.76 3.07 -12.01
N ASP A 206 -5.54 3.48 -12.33
CA ASP A 206 -4.49 2.54 -12.70
C ASP A 206 -4.27 1.52 -11.58
N ALA A 207 -3.70 0.37 -11.94
CA ALA A 207 -3.25 -0.62 -10.96
C ALA A 207 -1.80 -1.02 -11.25
N LEU A 208 -0.99 -1.11 -10.19
CA LEU A 208 0.36 -1.65 -10.26
C LEU A 208 0.36 -3.00 -9.56
N GLN A 209 0.60 -4.06 -10.32
CA GLN A 209 0.66 -5.43 -9.81
C GLN A 209 2.10 -5.89 -9.73
N TYR A 210 2.50 -6.43 -8.58
CA TYR A 210 3.83 -6.96 -8.32
C TYR A 210 3.75 -8.44 -8.00
N GLY A 211 4.43 -9.26 -8.80
CA GLY A 211 4.47 -10.70 -8.60
C GLY A 211 5.54 -11.38 -9.47
N PRO A 212 6.16 -12.47 -8.99
CA PRO A 212 7.18 -13.19 -9.74
C PRO A 212 6.64 -13.94 -10.96
N SER A 213 5.32 -14.07 -11.10
CA SER A 213 4.66 -14.67 -12.26
C SER A 213 4.50 -13.71 -13.44
N ILE A 214 4.84 -12.42 -13.28
CA ILE A 214 4.71 -11.42 -14.33
C ILE A 214 5.91 -11.51 -15.28
N GLN A 215 5.65 -11.86 -16.54
CA GLN A 215 6.63 -12.11 -17.61
C GLN A 215 6.17 -11.50 -18.93
#